data_AF-A0A9W9GEU8-F1
#
_entry.id   AF-A0A9W9GEU8-F1
#
_cell.length_a   1.000
_cell.length_b   1.000
_cell.length_c   1.000
_cell.angle_alpha   90.00
_cell.angle_beta   90.00
_cell.angle_gamma   90.00
#
_symmetry.space_group_name_H-M   'P 1'
#
loop_
_entity.id
_entity.type
_entity.pdbx_description
1 polymer ?
#
loop_
_entity_poly.entity_id
_entity_poly.type
_entity_poly.pdbx_seq_one_letter_code
_entity_poly.pdbx_strand_id
1 'polypeptide(L)'
;MYIPSLLPPITTPSSIHPSIAYSSATPSLAVSPITAPPPAEQPIESLETSTERRTRKQLDVYTRTQICTLKNIAGWSYSQIQAHFPHIPRSTITTTVKREPSRRNNQTVRRTGAPKKLGEEEKKKLLDALDNDPRITWDDLEKVIDRKAGRHCIRRLFESEGRRKGPPDRKLRHSQKMMAGARGSESDSGPDPNIRPEPDT
;
A
#
# COMPACT_ATOMS: atom_id res chain seq x y z
N MET A 1 -35.88 -52.64 30.29
CA MET A 1 -34.82 -53.42 29.60
C MET A 1 -33.50 -53.06 30.23
N TYR A 2 -32.71 -54.06 30.60
CA TYR A 2 -31.53 -53.96 31.48
C TYR A 2 -30.38 -54.68 30.80
N ILE A 3 -29.34 -53.99 30.31
CA ILE A 3 -27.98 -54.54 30.11
C ILE A 3 -26.96 -53.35 30.10
N PRO A 4 -25.66 -53.54 30.36
CA PRO A 4 -24.98 -52.95 31.52
C PRO A 4 -23.73 -52.10 31.17
N SER A 5 -23.19 -51.46 32.21
CA SER A 5 -21.83 -50.92 32.30
C SER A 5 -20.76 -51.92 31.83
N LEU A 6 -19.72 -51.45 31.12
CA LEU A 6 -18.38 -52.06 31.09
C LEU A 6 -17.34 -51.10 30.44
N LEU A 7 -16.54 -50.48 31.28
CA LEU A 7 -15.17 -49.98 31.06
C LEU A 7 -14.31 -50.60 32.19
N PRO A 8 -12.97 -50.62 32.12
CA PRO A 8 -12.02 -51.04 31.08
C PRO A 8 -11.09 -52.17 31.62
N PRO A 9 -9.99 -52.54 30.94
CA PRO A 9 -8.73 -52.43 31.67
C PRO A 9 -7.55 -51.79 30.92
N ILE A 10 -6.70 -51.20 31.76
CA ILE A 10 -5.44 -50.51 31.52
C ILE A 10 -4.38 -51.56 31.17
N THR A 11 -3.51 -51.29 30.19
CA THR A 11 -2.25 -52.03 29.99
C THR A 11 -1.09 -51.04 29.91
N THR A 12 -0.05 -51.38 30.64
CA THR A 12 1.10 -50.60 31.09
C THR A 12 2.18 -50.39 30.01
N PRO A 13 3.07 -49.38 30.18
CA PRO A 13 4.24 -49.17 29.34
C PRO A 13 5.40 -50.08 29.74
N SER A 14 6.02 -50.77 28.75
CA SER A 14 7.26 -51.52 28.95
C SER A 14 8.47 -50.63 28.65
N SER A 15 9.36 -50.58 29.63
CA SER A 15 10.63 -49.87 29.71
C SER A 15 11.76 -50.83 29.40
N ILE A 16 12.66 -50.53 28.44
CA ILE A 16 14.03 -51.09 28.41
C ILE A 16 14.99 -50.08 27.74
N HIS A 17 15.91 -49.51 28.53
CA HIS A 17 17.24 -49.06 28.12
C HIS A 17 18.21 -50.26 28.14
N PRO A 18 19.26 -50.28 27.29
CA PRO A 18 20.64 -50.08 27.79
C PRO A 18 21.53 -49.30 26.78
N SER A 19 22.38 -48.35 27.19
CA SER A 19 23.68 -48.45 27.88
C SER A 19 24.89 -48.83 26.98
N ILE A 20 25.63 -47.78 26.58
CA ILE A 20 27.10 -47.60 26.55
C ILE A 20 28.00 -48.67 25.90
N ALA A 21 28.83 -48.22 24.95
CA ALA A 21 30.23 -48.68 24.85
C ALA A 21 31.12 -47.57 24.25
N TYR A 22 32.08 -47.10 25.05
CA TYR A 22 33.27 -46.35 24.64
C TYR A 22 34.21 -47.29 23.86
N SER A 23 34.87 -46.79 22.82
CA SER A 23 36.07 -47.45 22.27
C SER A 23 37.10 -46.41 21.86
N SER A 24 38.15 -46.34 22.68
CA SER A 24 39.39 -45.61 22.47
C SER A 24 40.41 -46.52 21.80
N ALA A 25 41.01 -46.10 20.69
CA ALA A 25 42.34 -46.57 20.28
C ALA A 25 42.94 -45.68 19.17
N THR A 26 43.93 -44.87 19.55
CA THR A 26 45.04 -44.41 18.69
C THR A 26 46.18 -45.43 18.79
N PRO A 27 46.99 -45.66 17.74
CA PRO A 27 48.32 -45.02 17.66
C PRO A 27 48.71 -44.61 16.21
N SER A 28 49.29 -43.43 16.02
CA SER A 28 50.73 -43.15 15.90
C SER A 28 51.41 -43.79 14.68
N LEU A 29 51.86 -42.97 13.72
CA LEU A 29 53.18 -43.01 13.08
C LEU A 29 53.40 -41.75 12.21
N ALA A 30 54.65 -41.32 12.16
CA ALA A 30 55.16 -40.00 11.81
C ALA A 30 55.46 -39.78 10.30
N VAL A 31 56.08 -38.62 9.99
CA VAL A 31 56.73 -38.16 8.73
C VAL A 31 55.77 -37.39 7.81
N SER A 32 55.96 -36.15 7.31
CA SER A 32 56.99 -35.08 7.38
C SER A 32 56.34 -33.74 6.94
N PRO A 33 56.98 -32.57 7.15
CA PRO A 33 56.39 -31.27 6.84
C PRO A 33 56.57 -30.90 5.36
N ILE A 34 55.46 -30.65 4.66
CA ILE A 34 55.47 -30.00 3.35
C ILE A 34 54.70 -28.69 3.49
N THR A 35 55.47 -27.61 3.38
CA THR A 35 55.06 -26.24 3.06
C THR A 35 53.80 -26.22 2.19
N ALA A 36 52.68 -25.78 2.76
CA ALA A 36 51.50 -25.39 2.02
C ALA A 36 51.48 -23.84 1.90
N PRO A 37 51.32 -23.29 0.68
CA PRO A 37 51.20 -21.85 0.48
C PRO A 37 49.91 -21.30 1.13
N PRO A 38 49.89 -20.03 1.56
CA PRO A 38 48.74 -19.43 2.22
C PRO A 38 47.50 -19.52 1.32
N PRO A 39 46.33 -19.94 1.84
CA PRO A 39 45.11 -19.87 1.06
C PRO A 39 44.79 -18.39 0.79
N ALA A 40 44.67 -18.10 -0.50
CA ALA A 40 44.25 -16.82 -1.04
C ALA A 40 43.07 -16.25 -0.26
N GLU A 41 43.23 -15.00 0.15
CA GLU A 41 42.19 -14.13 0.67
C GLU A 41 40.97 -14.23 -0.26
N GLN A 42 39.91 -14.87 0.24
CA GLN A 42 38.61 -14.79 -0.39
C GLN A 42 38.11 -13.34 -0.22
N PRO A 43 37.73 -12.64 -1.30
CA PRO A 43 37.10 -11.33 -1.19
C PRO A 43 35.91 -11.43 -0.24
N ILE A 44 35.93 -10.59 0.79
CA ILE A 44 34.84 -10.44 1.74
C ILE A 44 33.61 -10.08 0.92
N GLU A 45 32.75 -11.07 0.68
CA GLU A 45 31.48 -10.93 0.01
C GLU A 45 30.69 -9.89 0.80
N SER A 46 30.61 -8.72 0.19
CA SER A 46 29.97 -7.52 0.71
C SER A 46 28.60 -7.89 1.28
N LEU A 47 28.48 -7.82 2.60
CA LEU A 47 27.22 -7.76 3.31
C LEU A 47 26.47 -6.53 2.80
N GLU A 48 25.72 -6.71 1.72
CA GLU A 48 24.67 -5.81 1.32
C GLU A 48 23.64 -5.80 2.44
N THR A 49 23.82 -4.91 3.41
CA THR A 49 22.77 -4.50 4.32
C THR A 49 21.78 -3.66 3.52
N SER A 50 21.09 -4.31 2.57
CA SER A 50 19.88 -3.77 1.98
C SER A 50 18.92 -3.59 3.14
N THR A 51 18.71 -2.34 3.55
CA THR A 51 17.64 -1.97 4.47
C THR A 51 16.31 -2.12 3.73
N GLU A 52 15.97 -3.37 3.40
CA GLU A 52 14.72 -3.74 2.79
C GLU A 52 13.64 -3.41 3.81
N ARG A 53 12.77 -2.44 3.48
CA ARG A 53 11.61 -2.11 4.31
C ARG A 53 10.86 -3.42 4.55
N ARG A 54 10.89 -3.94 5.78
CA ARG A 54 10.18 -5.16 6.18
C ARG A 54 8.68 -4.95 6.01
N THR A 55 8.19 -5.17 4.80
CA THR A 55 6.75 -5.19 4.51
C THR A 55 6.17 -6.40 5.24
N ARG A 56 5.08 -6.19 5.96
CA ARG A 56 4.38 -7.29 6.63
C ARG A 56 3.87 -8.23 5.55
N LYS A 57 4.51 -9.39 5.42
CA LYS A 57 4.10 -10.41 4.45
C LYS A 57 2.73 -10.95 4.85
N GLN A 58 1.86 -11.00 3.86
CA GLN A 58 0.54 -11.56 4.00
C GLN A 58 0.63 -13.09 4.16
N LEU A 59 -0.30 -13.68 4.94
CA LEU A 59 -0.42 -15.14 5.00
C LEU A 59 -0.72 -15.70 3.61
N ASP A 60 -0.11 -16.83 3.25
CA ASP A 60 -0.30 -17.45 1.94
C ASP A 60 -1.76 -17.89 1.69
N VAL A 61 -2.18 -17.91 0.43
CA VAL A 61 -3.54 -18.25 0.01
C VAL A 61 -3.87 -19.71 0.37
N TYR A 62 -2.92 -20.63 0.20
CA TYR A 62 -3.12 -22.03 0.57
C TYR A 62 -3.35 -22.16 2.07
N THR A 63 -2.49 -21.53 2.88
CA THR A 63 -2.61 -21.58 4.34
C THR A 63 -3.92 -20.97 4.84
N ARG A 64 -4.38 -19.86 4.25
CA ARG A 64 -5.70 -19.28 4.55
C ARG A 64 -6.83 -20.25 4.24
N THR A 65 -6.77 -20.89 3.07
CA THR A 65 -7.78 -21.87 2.64
C THR A 65 -7.84 -23.03 3.62
N GLN A 66 -6.69 -23.60 3.99
CA GLN A 66 -6.62 -24.68 4.98
C GLN A 66 -7.20 -24.26 6.34
N ILE A 67 -6.86 -23.08 6.84
CA ILE A 67 -7.41 -22.54 8.09
C ILE A 67 -8.95 -22.45 8.03
N CYS A 68 -9.49 -21.92 6.94
CA CYS A 68 -10.92 -21.79 6.74
C CYS A 68 -11.62 -23.15 6.59
N THR A 69 -11.03 -24.09 5.86
CA THR A 69 -11.53 -25.47 5.73
C THR A 69 -11.58 -26.17 7.08
N LEU A 70 -10.50 -26.12 7.87
CA LEU A 70 -10.48 -26.72 9.22
C LEU A 70 -11.55 -26.09 10.13
N LYS A 71 -11.80 -24.79 9.98
CA LYS A 71 -12.76 -24.09 10.82
C LYS A 71 -14.21 -24.37 10.43
N ASN A 72 -14.55 -24.21 9.15
CA ASN A 72 -15.93 -24.20 8.68
C ASN A 72 -16.41 -25.60 8.29
N ILE A 73 -15.54 -26.44 7.73
CA ILE A 73 -15.90 -27.79 7.27
C ILE A 73 -15.65 -28.81 8.37
N ALA A 74 -14.44 -28.82 8.94
CA ALA A 74 -14.07 -29.79 9.98
C ALA A 74 -14.48 -29.39 11.41
N GLY A 75 -14.92 -28.14 11.62
CA GLY A 75 -15.44 -27.67 12.91
C GLY A 75 -14.41 -27.44 14.02
N TRP A 76 -13.12 -27.33 13.69
CA TRP A 76 -12.06 -27.22 14.71
C TRP A 76 -12.15 -25.92 15.54
N SER A 77 -11.67 -25.99 16.78
CA SER A 77 -11.48 -24.81 17.64
C SER A 77 -10.25 -24.00 17.21
N TYR A 78 -10.22 -22.71 17.54
CA TYR A 78 -9.06 -21.86 17.23
C TYR A 78 -7.76 -22.34 17.89
N SER A 79 -7.86 -22.97 19.07
CA SER A 79 -6.70 -23.53 19.77
C SER A 79 -6.16 -24.76 19.06
N GLN A 80 -7.02 -25.64 18.55
CA GLN A 80 -6.61 -26.80 17.74
C GLN A 80 -5.96 -26.37 16.43
N ILE A 81 -6.51 -25.37 15.75
CA ILE A 81 -5.93 -24.83 14.51
C ILE A 81 -4.56 -24.19 14.78
N GLN A 82 -4.40 -23.48 15.91
CA GLN A 82 -3.09 -22.93 16.31
C GLN A 82 -2.08 -24.04 16.62
N ALA A 83 -2.49 -25.11 17.28
CA ALA A 83 -1.60 -26.25 17.54
C ALA A 83 -1.11 -26.89 16.23
N HIS A 84 -1.97 -26.95 15.20
CA HIS A 84 -1.61 -27.42 13.86
C HIS A 84 -0.71 -26.43 13.10
N PHE A 85 -0.89 -25.12 13.29
CA PHE A 85 -0.07 -24.07 12.70
C PHE A 85 0.64 -23.23 13.77
N PRO A 86 1.66 -23.78 14.46
CA PRO A 86 2.27 -23.13 15.63
C PRO A 86 2.99 -21.83 15.30
N HIS A 87 3.44 -21.68 14.05
CA HIS A 87 4.09 -20.46 13.55
C HIS A 87 3.11 -19.32 13.27
N ILE A 88 1.80 -19.58 13.26
CA ILE A 88 0.75 -18.59 12.97
C ILE A 88 0.11 -18.13 14.28
N PRO A 89 0.15 -16.83 14.61
CA PRO A 89 -0.51 -16.33 15.80
C PRO A 89 -2.02 -16.60 15.77
N ARG A 90 -2.60 -16.95 16.93
CA ARG A 90 -4.05 -17.17 17.08
C ARG A 90 -4.88 -15.97 16.61
N SER A 91 -4.39 -14.75 16.81
CA SER A 91 -5.00 -13.51 16.29
C SER A 91 -5.07 -13.49 14.75
N THR A 92 -4.03 -13.98 14.07
CA THR A 92 -4.01 -14.12 12.61
C THR A 92 -5.03 -15.17 12.15
N ILE A 93 -5.15 -16.30 12.85
CA ILE A 93 -6.14 -17.35 12.54
C ILE A 93 -7.57 -16.79 12.67
N THR A 94 -7.89 -16.17 13.81
CA THR A 94 -9.21 -15.59 14.05
C THR A 94 -9.59 -14.52 13.03
N THR A 95 -8.67 -13.59 12.72
CA THR A 95 -8.92 -12.56 11.70
C THR A 95 -9.01 -13.14 10.29
N THR A 96 -8.31 -14.25 10.02
CA THR A 96 -8.38 -14.95 8.73
C THR A 96 -9.76 -15.54 8.49
N VAL A 97 -10.32 -16.23 9.47
CA VAL A 97 -11.69 -16.78 9.42
C VAL A 97 -12.72 -15.65 9.36
N LYS A 98 -12.63 -14.65 10.24
CA LYS A 98 -13.60 -13.52 10.27
C LYS A 98 -13.68 -12.74 8.96
N ARG A 99 -12.57 -12.62 8.22
CA ARG A 99 -12.49 -11.88 6.96
C ARG A 99 -12.76 -12.74 5.73
N GLU A 100 -12.88 -14.06 5.88
CA GLU A 100 -13.15 -14.97 4.77
C GLU A 100 -14.36 -14.54 3.92
N PRO A 101 -15.53 -14.14 4.48
CA PRO A 101 -16.68 -13.74 3.67
C PRO A 101 -16.42 -12.50 2.79
N SER A 102 -15.49 -11.63 3.20
CA SER A 102 -15.12 -10.44 2.44
C SER A 102 -14.09 -10.70 1.34
N ARG A 103 -13.46 -11.89 1.34
CA ARG A 103 -12.46 -12.28 0.34
C ARG A 103 -13.16 -13.00 -0.81
N ARG A 104 -12.70 -12.74 -2.04
CA ARG A 104 -13.05 -13.56 -3.22
C ARG A 104 -11.94 -14.57 -3.43
N ASN A 105 -12.26 -15.87 -3.43
CA ASN A 105 -11.29 -16.97 -3.63
C ASN A 105 -10.09 -16.94 -2.65
N ASN A 106 -10.32 -16.61 -1.38
CA ASN A 106 -9.28 -16.47 -0.33
C ASN A 106 -8.18 -15.43 -0.62
N GLN A 107 -8.35 -14.61 -1.66
CA GLN A 107 -7.47 -13.48 -1.96
C GLN A 107 -7.92 -12.23 -1.20
N THR A 108 -6.96 -11.43 -0.72
CA THR A 108 -7.28 -10.14 -0.11
C THR A 108 -7.72 -9.15 -1.18
N VAL A 109 -8.80 -8.45 -0.92
CA VAL A 109 -9.23 -7.32 -1.73
C VAL A 109 -8.29 -6.13 -1.46
N ARG A 110 -7.87 -5.44 -2.52
CA ARG A 110 -7.15 -4.16 -2.37
C ARG A 110 -8.07 -3.18 -1.65
N ARG A 111 -7.51 -2.38 -0.75
CA ARG A 111 -8.29 -1.31 -0.10
C ARG A 111 -8.87 -0.42 -1.18
N THR A 112 -10.16 -0.09 -1.07
CA THR A 112 -10.75 0.99 -1.84
C THR A 112 -9.95 2.25 -1.53
N GLY A 113 -9.35 2.82 -2.57
CA GLY A 113 -8.59 4.07 -2.43
C GLY A 113 -9.52 5.21 -1.99
N ALA A 114 -8.92 6.37 -1.75
CA ALA A 114 -9.70 7.57 -1.51
C ALA A 114 -10.65 7.83 -2.70
N PRO A 115 -11.87 8.34 -2.45
CA PRO A 115 -12.78 8.73 -3.51
C PRO A 115 -12.12 9.76 -4.43
N LYS A 116 -12.42 9.69 -5.72
CA LYS A 116 -11.88 10.63 -6.70
C LYS A 116 -12.56 11.99 -6.52
N LYS A 117 -11.79 13.07 -6.69
CA LYS A 117 -12.29 14.46 -6.60
C LYS A 117 -13.30 14.83 -7.70
N LEU A 118 -13.27 14.10 -8.82
CA LEU A 118 -14.17 14.29 -9.96
C LEU A 118 -15.13 13.10 -10.02
N GLY A 119 -16.43 13.40 -9.95
CA GLY A 119 -17.50 12.45 -10.22
C GLY A 119 -17.60 12.13 -11.71
N GLU A 120 -18.52 11.25 -12.07
CA GLU A 120 -18.70 10.83 -13.47
C GLU A 120 -19.32 11.95 -14.32
N GLU A 121 -20.25 12.70 -13.74
CA GLU A 121 -20.91 13.83 -14.39
C GLU A 121 -19.93 14.95 -14.74
N GLU A 122 -19.04 15.33 -13.81
CA GLU A 122 -18.05 16.39 -14.08
C GLU A 122 -17.01 15.96 -15.11
N LYS A 123 -16.63 14.67 -15.13
CA LYS A 123 -15.76 14.15 -16.19
C LYS A 123 -16.41 14.31 -17.55
N LYS A 124 -17.69 13.94 -17.66
CA LYS A 124 -18.44 14.08 -18.91
C LYS A 124 -18.49 15.53 -19.36
N LYS A 125 -18.82 16.47 -18.46
CA LYS A 125 -18.82 17.91 -18.77
C LYS A 125 -17.46 18.41 -19.26
N LEU A 126 -16.36 17.97 -18.65
CA LEU A 126 -15.00 18.34 -19.08
C LEU A 126 -14.62 17.76 -20.44
N LEU A 127 -15.04 16.54 -20.74
CA LEU A 127 -14.81 15.89 -22.03
C LEU A 127 -15.64 16.56 -23.12
N ASP A 128 -16.93 16.81 -22.86
CA ASP A 128 -17.82 17.53 -23.78
C ASP A 128 -17.28 18.94 -24.08
N ALA A 129 -16.78 19.66 -23.06
CA ALA A 129 -16.16 20.98 -23.27
C ALA A 129 -14.88 20.91 -24.12
N LEU A 130 -14.10 19.83 -24.00
CA LEU A 130 -12.89 19.64 -24.79
C LEU A 130 -13.21 19.26 -26.24
N ASP A 131 -14.24 18.44 -26.46
CA ASP A 131 -14.68 18.02 -27.79
C ASP A 131 -15.32 19.18 -28.57
N ASN A 132 -16.05 20.08 -27.87
CA ASN A 132 -16.58 21.30 -28.47
C ASN A 132 -15.46 22.30 -28.82
N ASP A 133 -14.54 22.57 -27.88
CA ASP A 133 -13.47 23.56 -28.03
C ASP A 133 -12.09 22.98 -27.68
N PRO A 134 -11.34 22.42 -28.65
CA PRO A 134 -10.05 21.77 -28.37
C PRO A 134 -8.94 22.73 -27.93
N ARG A 135 -9.17 24.05 -28.02
CA ARG A 135 -8.21 25.11 -27.63
C ARG A 135 -8.54 25.77 -26.28
N ILE A 136 -9.59 25.31 -25.59
CA ILE A 136 -10.09 25.86 -24.32
C ILE A 136 -8.98 26.05 -23.27
N THR A 137 -9.01 27.14 -22.51
CA THR A 137 -7.99 27.39 -21.48
C THR A 137 -8.23 26.54 -20.23
N TRP A 138 -7.17 26.31 -19.45
CA TRP A 138 -7.29 25.57 -18.19
C TRP A 138 -8.18 26.30 -17.18
N ASP A 139 -8.17 27.64 -17.20
CA ASP A 139 -9.00 28.46 -16.32
C ASP A 139 -10.48 28.32 -16.64
N ASP A 140 -10.82 28.18 -17.92
CA ASP A 140 -12.20 27.98 -18.35
C ASP A 140 -12.68 26.56 -18.05
N LEU A 141 -11.82 25.56 -18.20
CA LEU A 141 -12.10 24.17 -17.78
C LEU A 141 -12.34 24.07 -16.27
N GLU A 142 -11.61 24.83 -15.45
CA GLU A 142 -11.87 24.89 -14.01
C GLU A 142 -13.23 25.54 -13.70
N LYS A 143 -13.65 26.56 -14.46
CA LYS A 143 -14.96 27.20 -14.29
C LYS A 143 -16.11 26.25 -14.63
N VAL A 144 -15.97 25.41 -15.66
CA VAL A 144 -16.99 24.42 -16.07
C VAL A 144 -17.36 23.47 -14.93
N ILE A 145 -16.43 23.21 -14.01
CA ILE A 145 -16.63 22.34 -12.84
C ILE A 145 -16.67 23.10 -11.52
N ASP A 146 -16.98 24.40 -11.54
CA ASP A 146 -17.07 25.27 -10.34
C ASP A 146 -15.81 25.20 -9.45
N ARG A 147 -14.63 25.07 -10.06
CA ARG A 147 -13.32 24.93 -9.39
C ARG A 147 -13.24 23.78 -8.37
N LYS A 148 -14.08 22.75 -8.50
CA LYS A 148 -14.04 21.55 -7.64
C LYS A 148 -12.70 20.79 -7.72
N ALA A 149 -12.03 20.82 -8.87
CA ALA A 149 -10.74 20.18 -9.09
C ALA A 149 -9.76 21.12 -9.78
N GLY A 150 -8.50 21.13 -9.34
CA GLY A 150 -7.47 21.99 -9.94
C GLY A 150 -6.91 21.43 -11.25
N ARG A 151 -6.20 22.28 -12.00
CA ARG A 151 -5.59 21.99 -13.32
C ARG A 151 -4.91 20.63 -13.43
N HIS A 152 -4.13 20.23 -12.42
CA HIS A 152 -3.41 18.95 -12.45
C HIS A 152 -4.35 17.74 -12.47
N CYS A 153 -5.48 17.81 -11.77
CA CYS A 153 -6.49 16.75 -11.77
C CYS A 153 -7.17 16.63 -13.13
N ILE A 154 -7.54 17.77 -13.74
CA ILE A 154 -8.17 17.82 -15.07
C ILE A 154 -7.20 17.29 -16.13
N ARG A 155 -5.93 17.70 -16.07
CA ARG A 155 -4.90 17.17 -16.97
C ARG A 155 -4.74 15.66 -16.84
N ARG A 156 -4.66 15.14 -15.62
CA ARG A 156 -4.51 13.69 -15.37
C ARG A 156 -5.74 12.90 -15.83
N LEU A 157 -6.94 13.50 -15.75
CA LEU A 157 -8.16 12.93 -16.33
C LEU A 157 -8.03 12.79 -17.85
N PHE A 158 -7.65 13.85 -18.55
CA PHE A 158 -7.49 13.82 -20.00
C PHE A 158 -6.41 12.83 -20.44
N GLU A 159 -5.28 12.78 -19.74
CA GLU A 159 -4.23 11.78 -19.95
C GLU A 159 -4.77 10.34 -19.79
N SER A 160 -5.61 10.08 -18.78
CA SER A 160 -6.20 8.75 -18.57
C SER A 160 -7.25 8.37 -19.62
N GLU A 161 -7.96 9.35 -20.19
CA GLU A 161 -8.96 9.16 -21.25
C GLU A 161 -8.33 9.23 -22.66
N GLY A 162 -7.01 9.38 -22.76
CA GLY A 162 -6.28 9.47 -24.03
C GLY A 162 -6.54 10.76 -24.82
N ARG A 163 -7.10 11.79 -24.19
CA ARG A 163 -7.40 13.09 -24.82
C ARG A 163 -6.30 14.10 -24.53
N ARG A 164 -5.98 14.94 -25.51
CA ARG A 164 -5.03 16.03 -25.36
C ARG A 164 -5.65 17.33 -25.84
N LYS A 165 -5.57 18.35 -25.00
CA LYS A 165 -5.86 19.72 -25.38
C LYS A 165 -4.87 20.17 -26.45
N GLY A 166 -5.36 20.79 -27.53
CA GLY A 166 -4.53 21.45 -28.53
C GLY A 166 -3.80 22.67 -27.97
N PRO A 167 -2.74 23.16 -28.63
CA PRO A 167 -2.07 24.39 -28.21
C PRO A 167 -3.07 25.56 -28.21
N PRO A 168 -3.02 26.45 -27.19
CA PRO A 168 -3.92 27.61 -27.14
C PRO A 168 -3.66 28.55 -28.32
N ASP A 169 -4.70 29.25 -28.77
CA ASP A 169 -4.55 30.29 -29.78
C ASP A 169 -3.71 31.45 -29.20
N ARG A 170 -2.53 31.67 -29.79
CA ARG A 170 -1.57 32.68 -29.30
C ARG A 170 -2.10 34.11 -29.46
N LYS A 171 -3.04 34.37 -30.37
CA LYS A 171 -3.49 35.73 -30.72
C LYS A 171 -4.42 36.35 -29.66
N LEU A 172 -5.27 35.54 -29.00
CA LEU A 172 -6.25 36.00 -28.00
C LEU A 172 -5.63 36.38 -26.65
N ARG A 173 -4.47 35.79 -26.29
CA ARG A 173 -3.81 36.08 -25.00
C ARG A 173 -3.16 37.45 -24.95
N HIS A 174 -2.72 37.99 -26.09
CA HIS A 174 -2.05 39.29 -26.13
C HIS A 174 -3.07 40.42 -25.93
N SER A 175 -4.23 40.36 -26.60
CA SER A 175 -5.29 41.36 -26.45
C SER A 175 -5.93 41.36 -25.05
N GLN A 176 -6.21 40.18 -24.46
CA GLN A 176 -6.74 40.09 -23.09
C GLN A 176 -5.77 40.64 -22.04
N LYS A 177 -4.46 40.45 -22.23
CA LYS A 177 -3.44 40.99 -21.33
C LYS A 177 -3.36 42.51 -21.39
N MET A 178 -3.54 43.10 -22.57
CA MET A 178 -3.57 44.56 -22.76
C MET A 178 -4.79 45.21 -22.08
N MET A 179 -5.96 44.54 -22.09
CA MET A 179 -7.17 45.05 -21.45
C MET A 179 -7.14 44.93 -19.91
N ALA A 180 -6.51 43.89 -19.36
CA ALA A 180 -6.40 43.69 -17.92
C ALA A 180 -5.36 44.62 -17.26
N GLY A 181 -4.32 45.03 -17.99
CA GLY A 181 -3.29 45.96 -17.50
C GLY A 181 -3.74 47.43 -17.43
N ALA A 182 -4.86 47.80 -18.08
CA ALA A 182 -5.32 49.18 -18.16
C ALA A 182 -6.18 49.64 -16.96
N ARG A 183 -6.53 48.75 -16.01
CA ARG A 183 -7.35 49.08 -14.82
C ARG A 183 -6.55 49.40 -13.55
N GLY A 184 -5.23 49.55 -13.67
CA GLY A 184 -4.32 49.74 -12.52
C GLY A 184 -3.84 51.17 -12.27
N SER A 185 -4.34 52.17 -13.00
CA SER A 185 -3.88 53.57 -12.88
C SER A 185 -5.05 54.55 -12.83
N GLU A 186 -5.94 54.40 -11.86
CA GLU A 186 -6.72 55.53 -11.35
C GLU A 186 -6.01 55.99 -10.07
N SER A 187 -5.04 56.88 -10.25
CA SER A 187 -4.50 57.69 -9.17
C SER A 187 -5.61 58.63 -8.69
N ASP A 188 -6.26 58.17 -7.62
CA ASP A 188 -7.13 58.89 -6.70
C ASP A 188 -6.50 60.24 -6.30
N SER A 189 -6.91 61.30 -6.98
CA SER A 189 -6.66 62.68 -6.56
C SER A 189 -7.64 63.03 -5.45
N GLY A 190 -7.38 62.50 -4.25
CA GLY A 190 -8.08 62.90 -3.03
C GLY A 190 -7.83 64.38 -2.71
N PRO A 191 -8.82 65.11 -2.18
CA PRO A 191 -8.66 66.52 -1.81
C PRO A 191 -7.63 66.67 -0.67
N ASP A 192 -6.74 67.65 -0.86
CA ASP A 192 -5.61 67.99 0.00
C ASP A 192 -6.08 68.37 1.44
N PRO A 193 -5.65 67.66 2.50
CA PRO A 193 -6.19 67.84 3.85
C PRO A 193 -5.69 69.09 4.59
N ASN A 194 -5.08 70.08 3.92
CA ASN A 194 -4.43 71.22 4.56
C ASN A 194 -5.12 72.58 4.32
N ILE A 195 -6.46 72.59 4.25
CA ILE A 195 -7.24 73.83 4.36
C ILE A 195 -7.59 74.03 5.84
N ARG A 196 -6.86 74.92 6.52
CA ARG A 196 -7.23 75.42 7.85
C ARG A 196 -8.46 76.33 7.71
N PRO A 197 -9.52 76.16 8.51
CA PRO A 197 -10.58 77.14 8.58
C PRO A 197 -10.10 78.39 9.33
N GLU A 198 -10.29 79.56 8.71
CA GLU A 198 -10.15 80.88 9.33
C GLU A 198 -11.20 81.04 10.45
N PRO A 199 -10.88 81.71 11.58
CA PRO A 199 -11.87 82.01 12.61
C PRO A 199 -12.70 83.24 12.23
N ASP A 200 -14.02 83.08 12.16
CA ASP A 200 -14.96 84.18 12.01
C ASP A 200 -14.95 85.08 13.25
N THR A 201 -14.67 86.37 13.05
CA THR A 201 -14.98 87.49 13.98
C THR A 201 -16.41 87.95 13.84
#